data_AF-A0A7W1Q1A0-F1
#
_entry.id   AF-A0A7W1Q1A0-F1
#
_cell.length_a   1.000
_cell.length_b   1.000
_cell.length_c   1.000
_cell.angle_alpha   90.00
_cell.angle_beta   90.00
_cell.angle_gamma   90.00
#
_symmetry.space_group_name_H-M   'P 1'
#
loop_
_entity.id
_entity.type
_entity.pdbx_description
1 polymer ?
#
loop_
_entity_poly.entity_id
_entity_poly.type
_entity_poly.pdbx_seq_one_letter_code
_entity_poly.pdbx_strand_id
1 'polypeptide(L)'
;MRRRVDTRVVFPSSEHDDFRSGPVTSERRLALALPADLVAAAQARTRLGEWLGAHDWPLEQRDDVVLAVSEAVSNGVEHGYGVRPGVPGRTGVVEVDAQVVATADGRR
;
A
#
# COMPACT_ATOMS: atom_id res chain seq x y z
N MET A 1 -9.13 29.62 16.81
CA MET A 1 -10.23 28.75 17.29
C MET A 1 -10.78 27.96 16.11
N ARG A 2 -10.75 26.62 16.24
CA ARG A 2 -11.46 25.55 15.48
C ARG A 2 -11.01 25.14 14.06
N ARG A 3 -10.41 23.93 14.02
CA ARG A 3 -10.24 23.00 12.89
C ARG A 3 -11.59 22.48 12.36
N ARG A 4 -11.63 22.05 11.09
CA ARG A 4 -11.82 20.64 10.65
C ARG A 4 -12.15 20.58 9.15
N VAL A 5 -11.47 19.71 8.42
CA VAL A 5 -12.04 19.07 7.24
C VAL A 5 -12.04 17.58 7.54
N ASP A 6 -13.24 17.04 7.62
CA ASP A 6 -13.59 15.66 7.95
C ASP A 6 -13.70 14.91 6.62
N THR A 7 -12.65 14.18 6.21
CA THR A 7 -12.73 13.33 5.02
C THR A 7 -13.13 11.92 5.47
N ARG A 8 -14.44 11.67 5.46
CA ARG A 8 -15.01 10.33 5.50
C ARG A 8 -14.96 9.73 4.10
N VAL A 9 -14.27 8.61 3.95
CA VAL A 9 -14.51 7.67 2.84
C VAL A 9 -15.13 6.43 3.46
N VAL A 10 -16.39 6.18 3.12
CA VAL A 10 -17.18 5.01 3.52
C VAL A 10 -17.32 4.13 2.28
N PHE A 11 -16.90 2.87 2.38
CA PHE A 11 -17.20 1.83 1.39
C PHE A 11 -18.35 0.96 1.91
N PRO A 12 -19.38 0.64 1.12
CA PRO A 12 -20.44 -0.26 1.56
C PRO A 12 -20.01 -1.73 1.51
N SER A 13 -20.38 -2.42 2.58
CA SER A 13 -20.09 -3.81 2.93
C SER A 13 -20.74 -4.86 2.02
N SER A 14 -20.16 -6.06 1.98
CA SER A 14 -20.89 -7.35 2.03
C SER A 14 -19.94 -8.51 2.40
N GLU A 15 -19.95 -8.84 3.70
CA GLU A 15 -19.93 -10.18 4.32
C GLU A 15 -18.87 -11.24 3.91
N HIS A 16 -17.80 -11.31 4.71
CA HIS A 16 -17.34 -12.60 5.29
C HIS A 16 -16.92 -12.40 6.74
N ASP A 17 -17.38 -13.34 7.57
CA ASP A 17 -17.48 -13.32 9.01
C ASP A 17 -16.13 -13.45 9.75
N ASP A 18 -16.09 -12.83 10.92
CA ASP A 18 -15.26 -13.11 12.10
C ASP A 18 -13.71 -13.13 11.99
N PHE A 19 -13.10 -11.95 11.81
CA PHE A 19 -11.76 -11.71 12.35
C PHE A 19 -11.83 -10.56 13.36
N ARG A 20 -11.63 -10.90 14.64
CA ARG A 20 -11.48 -9.97 15.77
C ARG A 20 -10.44 -8.90 15.45
N SER A 21 -10.91 -7.79 14.87
CA SER A 21 -10.10 -6.63 14.55
C SER A 21 -9.87 -5.87 15.84
N GLY A 22 -8.76 -6.16 16.51
CA GLY A 22 -8.21 -5.27 17.54
C GLY A 22 -7.92 -3.88 16.95
N PRO A 23 -7.70 -2.86 17.78
CA PRO A 23 -7.42 -1.51 17.30
C PRO A 23 -6.22 -1.52 16.35
N VAL A 24 -6.45 -1.17 15.08
CA VAL A 24 -5.40 -0.97 14.08
C VAL A 24 -4.66 0.31 14.46
N THR A 25 -3.51 0.17 15.12
CA THR A 25 -2.63 1.32 15.37
C THR A 25 -1.97 1.73 14.06
N SER A 26 -1.65 3.02 13.90
CA SER A 26 -0.98 3.57 12.71
C SER A 26 0.36 2.88 12.39
N GLU A 27 0.95 2.21 13.36
CA GLU A 27 2.17 1.41 13.20
C GLU A 27 1.93 0.17 12.32
N ARG A 28 0.76 -0.47 12.43
CA ARG A 28 0.43 -1.71 11.70
C ARG A 28 -0.17 -1.49 10.31
N ARG A 29 -0.28 -0.25 9.84
CA ARG A 29 -0.82 0.06 8.51
C ARG A 29 0.15 0.95 7.74
N LEU A 30 0.33 0.63 6.47
CA LEU A 30 0.99 1.50 5.49
C LEU A 30 -0.08 1.95 4.49
N ALA A 31 -0.15 3.25 4.24
CA ALA A 31 -0.98 3.82 3.19
C ALA A 31 -0.13 4.83 2.39
N LEU A 32 0.04 4.57 1.10
CA LEU A 32 0.80 5.41 0.19
C LEU A 32 -0.12 5.93 -0.92
N ALA A 33 -0.04 7.23 -1.20
CA ALA A 33 -0.63 7.84 -2.38
C ALA A 33 0.51 8.37 -3.25
N LEU A 34 0.74 7.72 -4.39
CA LEU A 34 1.85 8.02 -5.29
C LEU A 34 1.31 8.64 -6.57
N PRO A 35 1.89 9.75 -7.08
CA PRO A 35 1.58 10.20 -8.43
C PRO A 35 1.78 9.05 -9.42
N ALA A 36 0.86 8.92 -10.38
CA ALA A 36 0.99 7.93 -11.44
C ALA A 36 2.07 8.37 -12.43
N ASP A 37 3.33 8.15 -12.08
CA ASP A 37 4.50 8.51 -12.87
C ASP A 37 5.56 7.39 -12.85
N LEU A 38 6.62 7.57 -13.63
CA LEU A 38 7.69 6.58 -13.81
C LEU A 38 8.49 6.29 -12.53
N VAL A 39 8.36 7.11 -11.47
CA VAL A 39 9.08 6.90 -10.21
C VAL A 39 8.22 6.25 -9.13
N ALA A 40 6.91 6.09 -9.35
CA ALA A 40 5.98 5.51 -8.39
C ALA A 40 6.42 4.13 -7.91
N ALA A 41 6.81 3.22 -8.81
CA ALA A 41 7.24 1.87 -8.43
C ALA A 41 8.50 1.87 -7.54
N ALA A 42 9.45 2.77 -7.83
CA ALA A 42 10.64 2.93 -6.99
C ALA A 42 10.29 3.48 -5.60
N GLN A 43 9.39 4.46 -5.52
CA GLN A 43 8.92 5.00 -4.24
C GLN A 43 8.16 3.95 -3.42
N ALA A 44 7.29 3.16 -4.07
CA ALA A 44 6.57 2.06 -3.43
C ALA A 44 7.53 1.02 -2.84
N ARG A 45 8.50 0.57 -3.63
CA ARG A 45 9.53 -0.39 -3.22
C ARG A 45 10.30 0.08 -1.99
N THR A 46 10.80 1.32 -1.99
CA THR A 46 11.57 1.86 -0.86
C THR A 46 10.71 1.92 0.41
N ARG A 47 9.54 2.55 0.33
CA ARG A 47 8.68 2.76 1.51
C ARG A 47 8.12 1.45 2.06
N LEU A 48 7.71 0.53 1.19
CA LEU A 48 7.23 -0.78 1.60
C LEU A 48 8.34 -1.63 2.21
N GLY A 49 9.54 -1.61 1.62
CA GLY A 49 10.70 -2.33 2.16
C GLY A 49 11.09 -1.82 3.55
N GLU A 50 11.15 -0.51 3.75
CA GLU A 50 11.39 0.11 5.07
C GLU A 50 10.32 -0.30 6.09
N TRP A 51 9.04 -0.24 5.69
CA TRP A 51 7.93 -0.59 6.57
C TRP A 51 7.90 -2.08 6.95
N LEU A 52 8.15 -2.99 6.01
CA LEU A 52 8.26 -4.43 6.30
C LEU A 52 9.48 -4.73 7.18
N GLY A 53 10.60 -4.05 6.94
CA GLY A 53 11.80 -4.15 7.78
C GLY A 53 11.55 -3.70 9.23
N ALA A 54 10.76 -2.65 9.43
CA ALA A 54 10.35 -2.20 10.76
C ALA A 54 9.41 -3.18 11.49
N HIS A 55 8.83 -4.15 10.78
CA HIS A 55 7.98 -5.22 11.32
C HIS A 55 8.70 -6.57 11.41
N ASP A 56 10.03 -6.58 11.34
CA ASP A 56 10.88 -7.77 11.46
C ASP A 56 10.55 -8.87 10.42
N TRP A 57 10.08 -8.49 9.23
CA TRP A 57 9.83 -9.47 8.17
C TRP A 57 11.14 -10.15 7.73
N PRO A 58 11.14 -11.48 7.52
CA PRO A 58 12.28 -12.18 6.94
C PRO A 58 12.68 -11.57 5.60
N LEU A 59 13.99 -11.43 5.36
CA LEU A 59 14.52 -10.73 4.18
C LEU A 59 13.95 -11.30 2.85
N GLU A 60 13.96 -12.63 2.71
CA GLU A 60 13.47 -13.29 1.49
C GLU A 60 11.98 -13.01 1.23
N GLN A 61 11.15 -13.10 2.27
CA GLN A 61 9.71 -12.82 2.17
C GLN A 61 9.45 -11.33 1.91
N ARG A 62 10.25 -10.46 2.51
CA ARG A 62 10.18 -9.01 2.26
C ARG A 62 10.48 -8.71 0.79
N ASP A 63 11.54 -9.28 0.23
CA ASP A 63 11.94 -9.01 -1.16
C ASP A 63 10.88 -9.49 -2.15
N ASP A 64 10.27 -10.66 -1.91
CA ASP A 64 9.17 -11.17 -2.73
C ASP A 64 7.94 -10.25 -2.73
N VAL A 65 7.51 -9.80 -1.54
CA VAL A 65 6.36 -8.88 -1.41
C VAL A 65 6.67 -7.54 -2.05
N VAL A 66 7.87 -7.01 -1.82
CA VAL A 66 8.32 -5.75 -2.40
C VAL A 66 8.36 -5.81 -3.93
N LEU A 67 8.85 -6.91 -4.50
CA LEU A 67 8.85 -7.14 -5.94
C LEU A 67 7.43 -7.17 -6.48
N ALA A 68 6.56 -8.00 -5.91
CA ALA A 68 5.17 -8.15 -6.36
C ALA A 68 4.41 -6.80 -6.35
N VAL A 69 4.57 -6.00 -5.30
CA VAL A 69 3.94 -4.67 -5.21
C VAL A 69 4.57 -3.68 -6.18
N SER A 70 5.91 -3.70 -6.35
CA SER A 70 6.60 -2.85 -7.33
C SER A 70 6.09 -3.12 -8.75
N GLU A 71 5.92 -4.38 -9.12
CA GLU A 71 5.38 -4.78 -10.43
C GLU A 71 3.91 -4.38 -10.58
N ALA A 72 3.09 -4.57 -9.55
CA ALA A 72 1.69 -4.14 -9.56
C ALA A 72 1.56 -2.62 -9.74
N VAL A 73 2.42 -1.84 -9.09
CA VAL A 73 2.47 -0.38 -9.23
C VAL A 73 2.93 0.00 -10.64
N SER A 74 3.98 -0.62 -11.18
CA SER A 74 4.45 -0.37 -12.56
C SER A 74 3.34 -0.66 -13.56
N ASN A 75 2.67 -1.80 -13.43
CA ASN A 75 1.54 -2.18 -14.28
C ASN A 75 0.40 -1.16 -14.19
N GLY A 76 0.08 -0.66 -12.99
CA GLY A 76 -0.91 0.39 -12.79
C GLY A 76 -0.54 1.70 -13.49
N VAL A 77 0.72 2.13 -13.40
CA VAL A 77 1.23 3.33 -14.08
C VAL A 77 1.21 3.17 -15.60
N GLU A 78 1.74 2.06 -16.11
CA GLU A 78 1.92 1.83 -17.55
C GLU A 78 0.62 1.51 -18.28
N HIS A 79 -0.20 0.63 -17.70
CA HIS A 79 -1.43 0.16 -18.34
C HIS A 79 -2.66 0.89 -17.80
N GLY A 80 -2.69 1.15 -16.49
CA GLY A 80 -3.78 1.89 -15.86
C GLY A 80 -3.75 3.36 -16.23
N TYR A 81 -2.60 4.03 -16.18
CA TYR A 81 -2.50 5.47 -16.48
C TYR A 81 -1.91 5.78 -17.87
N GLY A 82 -1.40 4.78 -18.58
CA GLY A 82 -0.85 4.97 -19.94
C GLY A 82 0.47 5.73 -19.94
N VAL A 83 1.16 5.79 -18.80
CA VAL A 83 2.42 6.53 -18.64
C VAL A 83 3.55 5.67 -19.17
N ARG A 84 4.33 6.19 -20.13
CA ARG A 84 5.50 5.50 -20.66
C ARG A 84 6.65 6.50 -20.87
N PRO A 85 7.91 6.04 -20.94
CA PRO A 85 9.02 6.93 -21.28
C PRO A 85 8.74 7.73 -22.56
N GLY A 86 8.78 9.06 -22.45
CA GLY A 86 8.52 9.97 -23.57
C GLY A 86 7.05 10.11 -23.98
N VAL A 87 6.11 9.45 -23.30
CA VAL A 87 4.67 9.54 -23.59
C VAL A 87 3.93 10.02 -22.34
N PRO A 88 3.32 11.23 -22.37
CA PRO A 88 2.49 11.71 -21.27
C PRO A 88 1.27 10.80 -21.08
N GLY A 89 1.14 10.22 -19.89
CA GLY A 89 -0.05 9.46 -19.51
C GLY A 89 -1.15 10.36 -18.93
N ARG A 90 -2.21 9.73 -18.41
CA ARG A 90 -3.25 10.41 -17.63
C ARG A 90 -2.71 10.76 -16.25
N THR A 91 -3.06 11.94 -15.75
CA THR A 91 -2.79 12.31 -14.35
C THR A 91 -3.63 11.45 -13.41
N GLY A 92 -3.04 10.98 -12.33
CA GLY A 92 -3.76 10.24 -11.29
C GLY A 92 -2.84 9.80 -10.17
N VAL A 93 -3.39 8.94 -9.30
CA VAL A 93 -2.72 8.44 -8.10
C VAL A 93 -2.79 6.93 -8.09
N VAL A 94 -1.67 6.28 -7.75
CA VAL A 94 -1.62 4.88 -7.39
C VAL A 94 -1.63 4.79 -5.87
N GLU A 95 -2.63 4.10 -5.33
CA GLU A 95 -2.77 3.86 -3.90
C GLU A 95 -2.22 2.48 -3.54
N VAL A 96 -1.41 2.42 -2.48
CA VAL A 96 -0.90 1.17 -1.91
C VAL A 96 -1.29 1.13 -0.44
N ASP A 97 -2.14 0.18 -0.08
CA ASP A 97 -2.55 -0.10 1.29
C ASP A 97 -2.01 -1.47 1.73
N ALA A 98 -1.35 -1.50 2.88
CA ALA A 98 -0.90 -2.73 3.52
C ALA A 98 -1.23 -2.70 5.01
N GLN A 99 -1.52 -3.87 5.56
CA GLN A 99 -1.85 -4.04 6.97
C GLN A 99 -1.19 -5.29 7.54
N VAL A 100 -0.53 -5.15 8.69
CA VAL A 100 -0.08 -6.31 9.47
C VAL A 100 -1.27 -6.88 10.23
N VAL A 101 -1.72 -8.04 9.82
CA VAL A 101 -2.72 -8.84 10.53
C VAL A 101 -1.96 -9.79 11.45
N ALA A 102 -2.24 -9.75 12.76
CA ALA A 102 -1.69 -10.75 13.67
C ALA A 102 -2.36 -12.09 13.34
N THR A 103 -1.59 -13.07 12.88
CA THR A 103 -2.06 -14.45 12.82
C THR A 103 -2.20 -14.97 14.25
N ALA A 104 -3.31 -15.66 14.54
CA ALA A 104 -3.66 -16.14 15.87
C ALA A 104 -2.63 -17.13 16.49
N ASP A 105 -1.66 -17.60 15.71
CA ASP A 105 -0.78 -18.71 16.07
C ASP A 105 0.62 -18.33 16.59
N GLY A 106 0.90 -17.07 16.91
CA GLY A 106 2.03 -16.70 17.78
C GLY A 106 3.43 -17.16 17.33
N ARG A 107 3.62 -17.60 16.09
CA ARG A 107 4.93 -17.90 15.51
C ARG A 107 5.35 -16.74 14.63
N ARG A 108 6.26 -15.96 15.21
CA ARG A 108 7.16 -15.04 14.50
C ARG A 108 8.05 -15.83 13.55
#